data_AF-A0A4D4JE83-F1
#
_entry.id   AF-A0A4D4JE83-F1
#
_cell.length_a   1.000
_cell.length_b   1.000
_cell.length_c   1.000
_cell.angle_alpha   90.00
_cell.angle_beta   90.00
_cell.angle_gamma   90.00
#
_symmetry.space_group_name_H-M   'P 1'
#
loop_
_entity.id
_entity.type
_entity.pdbx_description
1 polymer ?
#
loop_
_entity_poly.entity_id
_entity_poly.type
_entity_poly.pdbx_seq_one_letter_code
_entity_poly.pdbx_strand_id
1 'polypeptide(L)'
;MPPTAGAVRRHVIRAWSTWYFLVPIVTVGLFAFVPFVHAAVRLRRRRVRWLAALYGAFTALLFVSVAVAPPVTLGAIAVTVAACVQLVPLRRAVYGVEPAAPADIDPAVAAVMRARERRRKARELVEQDPLLARELHIGRPDLPGDYDDGGLVDLNAAPAEAIARACEIGVDQAHQIVAVRDGAGGLNGVSDLYLHLDLPPGAWDRIRDRAIVLPK
;
A
#
# COMPACT_ATOMS: atom_id res chain seq x y z
N MET A 1 13.85 26.75 15.42
CA MET A 1 12.59 26.27 14.78
C MET A 1 11.88 25.36 15.78
N PRO A 2 10.68 25.70 16.28
CA PRO A 2 9.95 24.82 17.20
C PRO A 2 9.50 23.55 16.46
N PRO A 3 9.53 22.38 17.11
CA PRO A 3 9.08 21.13 16.49
C PRO A 3 7.59 21.27 16.11
N THR A 4 7.27 20.96 14.85
CA THR A 4 5.88 21.00 14.36
C THR A 4 5.01 20.06 15.21
N ALA A 5 3.79 20.47 15.56
CA ALA A 5 2.90 19.70 16.45
C ALA A 5 2.70 18.24 16.01
N GLY A 6 2.83 17.96 14.70
CA GLY A 6 2.83 16.60 14.15
C GLY A 6 4.06 15.76 14.54
N ALA A 7 5.25 16.34 14.65
CA ALA A 7 6.46 15.64 15.10
C ALA A 7 6.36 15.24 16.58
N VAL A 8 5.86 16.15 17.43
CA VAL A 8 5.63 15.88 18.86
C VAL A 8 4.58 14.77 19.03
N ARG A 9 3.45 14.85 18.31
CA ARG A 9 2.39 13.83 18.36
C ARG A 9 2.88 12.45 17.89
N ARG A 10 3.74 12.40 16.86
CA ARG A 10 4.37 11.16 16.40
C ARG A 10 5.37 10.58 17.41
N HIS A 11 6.19 11.41 18.06
CA HIS A 11 7.09 10.95 19.12
C HIS A 11 6.33 10.39 20.32
N VAL A 12 5.26 11.06 20.74
CA VAL A 12 4.40 10.59 21.84
C VAL A 12 3.73 9.28 21.49
N ILE A 13 3.14 9.13 20.28
CA ILE A 13 2.53 7.87 19.83
C ILE A 13 3.56 6.74 19.70
N ARG A 14 4.77 7.05 19.18
CA ARG A 14 5.84 6.06 19.03
C ARG A 14 6.34 5.59 20.39
N ALA A 15 6.56 6.51 21.34
CA ALA A 15 6.93 6.20 22.73
C ALA A 15 5.84 5.43 23.47
N TRP A 16 4.57 5.84 23.32
CA TRP A 16 3.38 5.14 23.84
C TRP A 16 3.08 3.81 23.15
N SER A 17 3.79 3.45 22.09
CA SER A 17 3.60 2.18 21.39
C SER A 17 4.78 1.23 21.60
N THR A 18 5.89 1.70 22.17
CA THR A 18 7.06 0.87 22.51
C THR A 18 6.77 -0.12 23.64
N TRP A 19 5.79 0.16 24.51
CA TRP A 19 5.41 -0.75 25.60
C TRP A 19 4.93 -2.12 25.09
N TYR A 20 4.38 -2.19 23.87
CA TYR A 20 3.98 -3.45 23.23
C TYR A 20 5.15 -4.44 23.10
N PHE A 21 6.38 -3.94 22.98
CA PHE A 21 7.59 -4.77 22.86
C PHE A 21 8.38 -4.82 24.17
N LEU A 22 8.39 -3.75 24.96
CA LEU A 22 9.04 -3.75 26.27
C LEU A 22 8.42 -4.77 27.22
N VAL A 23 7.09 -4.93 27.22
CA VAL A 23 6.42 -5.87 28.12
C VAL A 23 6.85 -7.32 27.84
N PRO A 24 6.77 -7.86 26.61
CA PRO A 24 7.28 -9.21 26.33
C PRO A 24 8.79 -9.37 26.56
N ILE A 25 9.60 -8.36 26.23
CA ILE A 25 11.07 -8.46 26.30
C ILE A 25 11.56 -8.42 27.75
N VAL A 26 11.11 -7.45 28.55
CA VAL A 26 11.53 -7.29 29.96
C VAL A 26 11.02 -8.45 30.82
N THR A 27 9.88 -9.05 30.43
CA THR A 27 9.29 -10.16 31.17
C THR A 27 9.66 -11.53 30.63
N VAL A 28 10.56 -11.61 29.63
CA VAL A 28 10.97 -12.87 28.99
C VAL A 28 9.75 -13.72 28.59
N GLY A 29 8.75 -13.05 27.99
CA GLY A 29 7.52 -13.67 27.51
C GLY A 29 6.44 -13.93 28.57
N LEU A 30 6.72 -13.75 29.87
CA LEU A 30 5.75 -14.02 30.95
C LEU A 30 4.51 -13.12 30.88
N PHE A 31 4.63 -11.90 30.37
CA PHE A 31 3.50 -10.99 30.16
C PHE A 31 3.23 -10.70 28.69
N ALA A 32 3.69 -11.56 27.77
CA ALA A 32 3.44 -11.41 26.34
C ALA A 32 1.94 -11.36 26.00
N PHE A 33 1.07 -11.91 26.84
CA PHE A 33 -0.39 -11.88 26.65
C PHE A 33 -1.01 -10.48 26.79
N VAL A 34 -0.41 -9.58 27.58
CA VAL A 34 -1.02 -8.27 27.92
C VAL A 34 -1.21 -7.37 26.68
N PRO A 35 -0.21 -7.18 25.79
CA PRO A 35 -0.41 -6.44 24.54
C PRO A 35 -1.44 -7.08 23.60
N PHE A 36 -1.56 -8.42 23.57
CA PHE A 36 -2.57 -9.12 22.77
C PHE A 36 -3.99 -8.91 23.32
N VAL A 37 -4.18 -8.92 24.64
CA VAL A 37 -5.47 -8.60 25.27
C VAL A 37 -5.88 -7.16 24.96
N HIS A 38 -4.97 -6.19 25.13
CA HIS A 38 -5.24 -4.80 24.76
C HIS A 38 -5.61 -4.66 23.27
N ALA A 39 -4.88 -5.34 22.38
CA ALA A 39 -5.19 -5.36 20.95
C ALA A 39 -6.53 -6.05 20.64
N ALA A 40 -6.90 -7.10 21.37
CA ALA A 40 -8.17 -7.80 21.21
C ALA A 40 -9.37 -6.90 21.57
N VAL A 41 -9.24 -6.15 22.66
CA VAL A 41 -10.27 -5.19 23.12
C VAL A 41 -10.42 -4.04 22.12
N ARG A 42 -9.30 -3.50 21.60
CA ARG A 42 -9.29 -2.39 20.63
C ARG A 42 -9.78 -2.77 19.24
N LEU A 43 -9.39 -3.93 18.71
CA LEU A 43 -9.67 -4.33 17.33
C LEU A 43 -10.96 -5.15 17.17
N ARG A 44 -11.54 -5.67 18.27
CA ARG A 44 -12.74 -6.54 18.30
C ARG A 44 -12.69 -7.76 17.35
N ARG A 45 -11.53 -8.14 16.82
CA ARG A 45 -11.37 -9.28 15.88
C ARG A 45 -11.31 -10.62 16.62
N ARG A 46 -12.08 -11.60 16.14
CA ARG A 46 -12.17 -12.95 16.74
C ARG A 46 -10.83 -13.72 16.71
N ARG A 47 -10.03 -13.53 15.66
CA ARG A 47 -8.66 -14.09 15.55
C ARG A 47 -7.71 -13.55 16.63
N VAL A 48 -7.82 -12.27 16.98
CA VAL A 48 -6.94 -11.64 17.98
C VAL A 48 -7.26 -12.12 19.39
N ARG A 49 -8.55 -12.37 19.68
CA ARG A 49 -8.98 -13.01 20.93
C ARG A 49 -8.43 -14.43 21.08
N TRP A 50 -8.44 -15.22 19.99
CA TRP A 50 -7.83 -16.55 19.98
C TRP A 50 -6.32 -16.51 20.22
N LEU A 51 -5.59 -15.58 19.59
CA LEU A 51 -4.15 -15.40 19.85
C LEU A 51 -3.90 -15.01 21.33
N ALA A 52 -4.68 -14.08 21.89
CA ALA A 52 -4.55 -13.71 23.29
C ALA A 52 -4.76 -14.90 24.24
N ALA A 53 -5.75 -15.76 23.97
CA ALA A 53 -6.00 -16.97 24.74
C ALA A 53 -4.86 -18.00 24.61
N LEU A 54 -4.33 -18.19 23.40
CA LEU A 54 -3.22 -19.11 23.14
C LEU A 54 -1.94 -18.69 23.89
N TYR A 55 -1.56 -17.42 23.79
CA TYR A 55 -0.39 -16.91 24.51
C TYR A 55 -0.60 -16.90 26.03
N GLY A 56 -1.81 -16.61 26.51
CA GLY A 56 -2.15 -16.72 27.93
C GLY A 56 -2.01 -18.15 28.46
N ALA A 57 -2.51 -19.14 27.71
CA ALA A 57 -2.38 -20.55 28.05
C ALA A 57 -0.90 -21.01 28.04
N PHE A 58 -0.12 -20.55 27.06
CA PHE A 58 1.30 -20.85 26.97
C PHE A 58 2.10 -20.25 28.13
N THR A 59 1.81 -19.00 28.52
CA THR A 59 2.37 -18.37 29.72
C THR A 59 2.05 -19.17 30.98
N ALA A 60 0.80 -19.61 31.16
CA ALA A 60 0.42 -20.42 32.33
C ALA A 60 1.16 -21.76 32.36
N LEU A 61 1.32 -22.42 31.21
CA LEU A 61 2.08 -23.66 31.08
C LEU A 61 3.57 -23.48 31.40
N LEU A 62 4.19 -22.40 30.91
CA LEU A 62 5.57 -22.05 31.24
C LEU A 62 5.74 -21.79 32.74
N PHE A 63 4.81 -21.07 33.38
CA PHE A 63 4.85 -20.78 34.80
C PHE A 63 4.82 -22.05 35.67
N VAL A 64 4.00 -23.02 35.30
CA VAL A 64 3.94 -24.33 35.97
C VAL A 64 5.22 -25.14 35.74
N SER A 65 5.84 -24.98 34.57
CA SER A 65 7.02 -25.77 34.15
C SER A 65 8.36 -25.25 34.69
N VAL A 66 8.42 -24.01 35.19
CA VAL A 66 9.63 -23.38 35.77
C VAL A 66 10.19 -24.16 36.97
N ALA A 67 9.37 -24.93 37.68
CA ALA A 67 9.81 -25.72 38.82
C ALA A 67 10.46 -27.08 38.46
N VAL A 68 10.43 -27.50 37.17
CA VAL A 68 10.65 -28.92 36.80
C VAL A 68 11.84 -29.16 35.88
N ALA A 69 12.31 -28.21 35.05
CA ALA A 69 13.42 -28.47 34.11
C ALA A 69 14.16 -27.20 33.64
N PRO A 70 15.44 -27.27 33.20
CA PRO A 70 16.22 -26.14 32.68
C PRO A 70 16.03 -25.71 31.19
N PRO A 71 15.46 -26.47 30.22
CA PRO A 71 15.32 -25.99 28.83
C PRO A 71 14.17 -24.99 28.61
N VAL A 72 13.51 -24.51 29.67
CA VAL A 72 12.43 -23.49 29.62
C VAL A 72 12.89 -22.17 29.01
N THR A 73 14.19 -21.87 29.08
CA THR A 73 14.78 -20.60 28.60
C THR A 73 14.76 -20.47 27.07
N LEU A 74 15.10 -21.55 26.34
CA LEU A 74 15.06 -21.54 24.86
C LEU A 74 13.61 -21.43 24.34
N GLY A 75 12.68 -22.13 24.98
CA GLY A 75 11.25 -22.02 24.67
C GLY A 75 10.70 -20.60 24.90
N ALA A 76 11.07 -19.97 26.02
CA ALA A 76 10.68 -18.60 26.33
C ALA A 76 11.26 -17.57 25.34
N ILE A 77 12.50 -17.75 24.89
CA ILE A 77 13.11 -16.91 23.85
C ILE A 77 12.37 -17.07 22.51
N ALA A 78 12.11 -18.30 22.07
CA ALA A 78 11.39 -18.57 20.82
C ALA A 78 9.98 -17.96 20.83
N VAL A 79 9.27 -18.06 21.96
CA VAL A 79 7.94 -17.46 22.14
C VAL A 79 7.98 -15.95 22.21
N THR A 80 9.03 -15.37 22.80
CA THR A 80 9.22 -13.91 22.81
C THR A 80 9.47 -13.38 21.40
N VAL A 81 10.31 -14.06 20.61
CA VAL A 81 10.56 -13.72 19.20
C VAL A 81 9.28 -13.86 18.38
N ALA A 82 8.56 -14.97 18.51
CA ALA A 82 7.29 -15.20 17.82
C ALA A 82 6.22 -14.16 18.20
N ALA A 83 6.11 -13.82 19.49
CA ALA A 83 5.21 -12.79 19.98
C ALA A 83 5.57 -11.42 19.39
N CYS A 84 6.86 -11.05 19.38
CA CYS A 84 7.33 -9.80 18.77
C CYS A 84 6.96 -9.72 17.28
N VAL A 85 7.21 -10.78 16.51
CA VAL A 85 6.87 -10.83 15.07
C VAL A 85 5.35 -10.69 14.88
N GLN A 86 4.54 -11.38 15.69
CA GLN A 86 3.09 -11.35 15.58
C GLN A 86 2.47 -10.03 16.07
N LEU A 87 3.12 -9.32 17.01
CA LEU A 87 2.65 -8.02 17.50
C LEU A 87 2.88 -6.87 16.51
N VAL A 88 3.79 -7.02 15.53
CA VAL A 88 4.06 -6.01 14.49
C VAL A 88 2.79 -5.61 13.70
N PRO A 89 2.06 -6.54 13.05
CA PRO A 89 0.84 -6.19 12.32
C PRO A 89 -0.30 -5.70 13.24
N LEU A 90 -0.40 -6.23 14.44
CA LEU A 90 -1.40 -5.81 15.44
C LEU A 90 -1.17 -4.38 15.92
N ARG A 91 0.07 -3.99 16.18
CA ARG A 91 0.44 -2.63 16.54
C ARG A 91 0.09 -1.64 15.43
N ARG A 92 0.36 -1.99 14.17
CA ARG A 92 -0.01 -1.17 13.02
C ARG A 92 -1.52 -0.96 12.96
N ALA A 93 -2.31 -2.02 13.15
CA ALA A 93 -3.76 -1.95 13.14
C ALA A 93 -4.35 -1.15 14.34
N VAL A 94 -3.76 -1.25 15.54
CA VAL A 94 -4.25 -0.55 16.74
C VAL A 94 -3.97 0.94 16.71
N TYR A 95 -2.78 1.33 16.22
CA TYR A 95 -2.29 2.71 16.28
C TYR A 95 -2.30 3.43 14.92
N GLY A 96 -2.73 2.79 13.84
CA GLY A 96 -2.71 3.38 12.49
C GLY A 96 -1.31 3.77 12.04
N VAL A 97 -0.28 3.07 12.51
CA VAL A 97 1.11 3.36 12.14
C VAL A 97 1.34 2.79 10.74
N GLU A 98 1.03 3.60 9.73
CA GLU A 98 1.52 3.37 8.37
C GLU A 98 3.05 3.32 8.40
N PRO A 99 3.70 2.53 7.52
CA PRO A 99 5.15 2.51 7.41
C PRO A 99 5.62 3.95 7.25
N ALA A 100 6.43 4.44 8.19
CA ALA A 100 7.04 5.74 8.05
C ALA A 100 7.82 5.72 6.74
N ALA A 101 7.45 6.59 5.79
CA ALA A 101 8.34 6.92 4.69
C ALA A 101 9.71 7.26 5.31
N PRO A 102 10.83 6.85 4.68
CA PRO A 102 12.16 7.17 5.17
C PRO A 102 12.20 8.65 5.58
N ALA A 103 12.60 8.93 6.82
CA ALA A 103 12.36 10.22 7.49
C ALA A 103 13.08 11.41 6.83
N ASP A 104 13.79 11.18 5.72
CA ASP A 104 14.63 12.12 4.99
C ASP A 104 14.13 12.43 3.57
N ILE A 105 13.01 11.83 3.15
CA ILE A 105 12.45 12.09 1.80
C ILE A 105 11.42 13.22 1.88
N ASP A 106 11.60 14.24 1.06
CA ASP A 106 10.65 15.33 0.86
C ASP A 106 9.23 14.77 0.60
N PRO A 107 8.18 15.27 1.29
CA PRO A 107 6.82 14.78 1.11
C PRO A 107 6.30 14.85 -0.34
N ALA A 108 6.76 15.82 -1.14
CA ALA A 108 6.43 15.93 -2.56
C ALA A 108 7.04 14.78 -3.36
N VAL A 109 8.32 14.45 -3.11
CA VAL A 109 9.00 13.31 -3.73
C VAL A 109 8.32 12.00 -3.33
N ALA A 110 7.96 11.85 -2.06
CA ALA A 110 7.24 10.68 -1.56
C ALA A 110 5.86 10.53 -2.23
N ALA A 111 5.17 11.63 -2.56
CA ALA A 111 3.90 11.59 -3.27
C ALA A 111 4.07 11.13 -4.72
N VAL A 112 5.09 11.64 -5.43
CA VAL A 112 5.41 11.20 -6.80
C VAL A 112 5.78 9.72 -6.85
N MET A 113 6.60 9.25 -5.89
CA MET A 113 6.96 7.84 -5.79
C MET A 113 5.75 6.95 -5.53
N ARG A 114 4.82 7.37 -4.66
CA ARG A 114 3.55 6.66 -4.43
C ARG A 114 2.68 6.62 -5.68
N ALA A 115 2.58 7.70 -6.43
CA ALA A 115 1.84 7.73 -7.69
C ALA A 115 2.45 6.79 -8.74
N ARG A 116 3.78 6.79 -8.90
CA ARG A 116 4.49 5.85 -9.80
C ARG A 116 4.26 4.39 -9.42
N GLU A 117 4.30 4.09 -8.11
CA GLU A 117 4.03 2.75 -7.59
C GLU A 117 2.59 2.29 -7.90
N ARG A 118 1.61 3.19 -7.74
CA ARG A 118 0.21 2.90 -8.11
C ARG A 118 0.05 2.66 -9.61
N ARG A 119 0.67 3.48 -10.45
CA ARG A 119 0.70 3.25 -11.91
C ARG A 119 1.26 1.87 -12.27
N ARG A 120 2.36 1.45 -11.62
CA ARG A 120 2.94 0.12 -11.86
C ARG A 120 1.96 -1.00 -11.51
N LYS A 121 1.35 -0.94 -10.32
CA LYS A 121 0.36 -1.94 -9.88
C LYS A 121 -0.89 -1.97 -10.75
N ALA A 122 -1.37 -0.82 -11.18
CA ALA A 122 -2.52 -0.72 -12.07
C ALA A 122 -2.20 -1.34 -13.44
N ARG A 123 -0.98 -1.16 -13.98
CA ARG A 123 -0.54 -1.86 -15.20
C ARG A 123 -0.46 -3.37 -15.03
N GLU A 124 0.12 -3.84 -13.92
CA GLU A 124 0.15 -5.28 -13.60
C GLU A 124 -1.28 -5.85 -13.56
N LEU A 125 -2.25 -5.10 -13.02
CA LEU A 125 -3.65 -5.53 -13.00
C LEU A 125 -4.28 -5.55 -14.40
N VAL A 126 -4.02 -4.52 -15.21
CA VAL A 126 -4.47 -4.47 -16.62
C VAL A 126 -3.93 -5.65 -17.43
N GLU A 127 -2.68 -6.05 -17.20
CA GLU A 127 -2.06 -7.19 -17.89
C GLU A 127 -2.63 -8.54 -17.40
N GLN A 128 -2.91 -8.68 -16.10
CA GLN A 128 -3.39 -9.93 -15.51
C GLN A 128 -4.90 -10.15 -15.71
N ASP A 129 -5.71 -9.10 -15.56
CA ASP A 129 -7.17 -9.15 -15.63
C ASP A 129 -7.74 -7.85 -16.24
N PRO A 130 -7.81 -7.77 -17.58
CA PRO A 130 -8.38 -6.62 -18.28
C PRO A 130 -9.85 -6.35 -17.95
N LEU A 131 -10.63 -7.38 -17.59
CA LEU A 131 -12.05 -7.23 -17.26
C LEU A 131 -12.21 -6.55 -15.91
N LEU A 132 -11.47 -7.01 -14.90
CA LEU A 132 -11.43 -6.35 -13.59
C LEU A 132 -10.92 -4.90 -13.70
N ALA A 133 -9.90 -4.66 -14.54
CA ALA A 133 -9.40 -3.30 -14.76
C ALA A 133 -10.48 -2.35 -15.32
N ARG A 134 -11.36 -2.86 -16.20
CA ARG A 134 -12.53 -2.11 -16.71
C ARG A 134 -13.57 -1.85 -15.63
N GLU A 135 -13.89 -2.84 -14.81
CA GLU A 135 -14.84 -2.68 -13.69
C GLU A 135 -14.35 -1.65 -12.65
N LEU A 136 -13.03 -1.56 -12.47
CA LEU A 136 -12.39 -0.57 -11.60
C LEU A 136 -12.18 0.80 -12.26
N HIS A 137 -12.59 0.96 -13.52
CA HIS A 137 -12.39 2.19 -14.32
C HIS A 137 -10.93 2.63 -14.42
N ILE A 138 -9.97 1.69 -14.45
CA ILE A 138 -8.55 2.01 -14.60
C ILE A 138 -8.31 2.68 -15.96
N GLY A 139 -7.60 3.81 -15.96
CA GLY A 139 -7.35 4.60 -17.15
C GLY A 139 -8.54 5.46 -17.59
N ARG A 140 -9.60 5.57 -16.80
CA ARG A 140 -10.78 6.39 -17.11
C ARG A 140 -10.95 7.53 -16.11
N PRO A 141 -10.07 8.56 -16.14
CA PRO A 141 -10.16 9.70 -15.23
C PRO A 141 -11.39 10.59 -15.49
N ASP A 142 -12.14 10.33 -16.56
CA ASP A 142 -13.43 10.92 -16.87
C ASP A 142 -14.62 10.25 -16.15
N LEU A 143 -14.45 9.03 -15.65
CA LEU A 143 -15.48 8.30 -14.92
C LEU A 143 -15.25 8.40 -13.40
N PRO A 144 -16.32 8.38 -12.59
CA PRO A 144 -16.16 8.22 -11.15
C PRO A 144 -15.62 6.82 -10.84
N GLY A 145 -14.60 6.75 -9.99
CA GLY A 145 -13.99 5.49 -9.56
C GLY A 145 -13.30 5.63 -8.21
N ASP A 146 -13.31 4.55 -7.43
CA ASP A 146 -12.68 4.50 -6.10
C ASP A 146 -11.22 4.04 -6.16
N TYR A 147 -10.79 3.49 -7.29
CA TYR A 147 -9.44 2.96 -7.48
C TYR A 147 -8.48 4.06 -7.98
N ASP A 148 -7.47 4.40 -7.18
CA ASP A 148 -6.39 5.33 -7.58
C ASP A 148 -5.34 4.56 -8.40
N ASP A 149 -5.43 4.66 -9.73
CA ASP A 149 -4.49 4.06 -10.68
C ASP A 149 -3.17 4.84 -10.85
N GLY A 150 -2.98 5.92 -10.08
CA GLY A 150 -1.80 6.77 -10.16
C GLY A 150 -1.79 7.74 -11.36
N GLY A 151 -2.93 7.95 -12.01
CA GLY A 151 -3.10 8.90 -13.12
C GLY A 151 -2.82 8.25 -14.48
N LEU A 152 -3.26 7.01 -14.66
CA LEU A 152 -3.22 6.36 -15.97
C LEU A 152 -4.36 6.87 -16.86
N VAL A 153 -4.22 6.67 -18.16
CA VAL A 153 -5.30 6.90 -19.13
C VAL A 153 -5.32 5.82 -20.20
N ASP A 154 -6.50 5.24 -20.44
CA ASP A 154 -6.72 4.26 -21.48
C ASP A 154 -6.98 4.96 -22.82
N LEU A 155 -6.04 4.79 -23.74
CA LEU A 155 -6.13 5.42 -25.06
C LEU A 155 -7.26 4.81 -25.91
N ASN A 156 -7.77 3.62 -25.60
CA ASN A 156 -8.85 3.02 -26.37
C ASN A 156 -10.24 3.50 -25.94
N ALA A 157 -10.45 3.85 -24.66
CA ALA A 157 -11.77 4.19 -24.14
C ALA A 157 -11.92 5.64 -23.63
N ALA A 158 -10.83 6.30 -23.21
CA ALA A 158 -10.94 7.65 -22.64
C ALA A 158 -11.26 8.73 -23.70
N PRO A 159 -12.00 9.79 -23.37
CA PRO A 159 -12.21 10.93 -24.27
C PRO A 159 -10.94 11.78 -24.43
N ALA A 160 -10.89 12.60 -25.48
CA ALA A 160 -9.71 13.41 -25.81
C ALA A 160 -9.29 14.33 -24.65
N GLU A 161 -10.24 14.93 -23.94
CA GLU A 161 -9.97 15.83 -22.82
C GLU A 161 -9.34 15.10 -21.64
N ALA A 162 -9.72 13.84 -21.40
CA ALA A 162 -9.10 12.99 -20.39
C ALA A 162 -7.66 12.64 -20.76
N ILE A 163 -7.42 12.26 -22.01
CA ILE A 163 -6.08 11.99 -22.55
C ILE A 163 -5.19 13.23 -22.45
N ALA A 164 -5.69 14.40 -22.85
CA ALA A 164 -4.98 15.66 -22.79
C ALA A 164 -4.54 16.01 -21.37
N ARG A 165 -5.46 15.92 -20.39
CA ARG A 165 -5.16 16.19 -18.98
C ARG A 165 -4.18 15.19 -18.41
N ALA A 166 -4.41 13.90 -18.61
CA ALA A 166 -3.56 12.85 -18.06
C ALA A 166 -2.15 12.92 -18.65
N CYS A 167 -2.00 12.99 -19.97
CA CYS A 167 -0.69 13.03 -20.63
C CYS A 167 -0.04 14.43 -20.65
N GLU A 168 -0.71 15.47 -20.13
CA GLU A 168 -0.28 16.88 -20.22
C GLU A 168 0.10 17.27 -21.66
N ILE A 169 -0.80 16.99 -22.59
CA ILE A 169 -0.68 17.34 -24.02
C ILE A 169 -1.80 18.27 -24.44
N GLY A 170 -1.66 18.90 -25.62
CA GLY A 170 -2.72 19.73 -26.18
C GLY A 170 -3.98 18.93 -26.48
N VAL A 171 -5.15 19.54 -26.32
CA VAL A 171 -6.44 18.88 -26.62
C VAL A 171 -6.53 18.48 -28.09
N ASP A 172 -6.01 19.30 -29.00
CA ASP A 172 -5.95 18.98 -30.44
C ASP A 172 -5.12 17.71 -30.72
N GLN A 173 -3.99 17.54 -30.02
CA GLN A 173 -3.16 16.34 -30.12
C GLN A 173 -3.90 15.11 -29.59
N ALA A 174 -4.66 15.27 -28.50
CA ALA A 174 -5.48 14.19 -27.97
C ALA A 174 -6.63 13.81 -28.92
N HIS A 175 -7.23 14.78 -29.61
CA HIS A 175 -8.21 14.49 -30.68
C HIS A 175 -7.59 13.72 -31.84
N GLN A 176 -6.35 14.00 -32.21
CA GLN A 176 -5.65 13.22 -33.23
C GLN A 176 -5.44 11.76 -32.77
N ILE A 177 -5.11 11.53 -31.50
CA ILE A 177 -5.03 10.17 -30.93
C ILE A 177 -6.38 9.43 -31.08
N VAL A 178 -7.48 10.11 -30.75
CA VAL A 178 -8.84 9.55 -30.93
C VAL A 178 -9.16 9.29 -32.39
N ALA A 179 -8.80 10.18 -33.31
CA ALA A 179 -9.00 9.96 -34.74
C ALA A 179 -8.23 8.72 -35.24
N VAL A 180 -6.99 8.53 -34.78
CA VAL A 180 -6.17 7.36 -35.14
C VAL A 180 -6.77 6.07 -34.61
N ARG A 181 -7.19 6.02 -33.34
CA ARG A 181 -7.79 4.78 -32.78
C ARG A 181 -9.11 4.44 -33.48
N ASP A 182 -9.93 5.45 -33.80
CA ASP A 182 -11.23 5.25 -34.42
C ASP A 182 -11.06 4.75 -35.87
N GLY A 183 -10.10 5.31 -36.61
CA GLY A 183 -9.74 4.84 -37.95
C GLY A 183 -9.14 3.43 -37.98
N ALA A 184 -8.41 3.03 -36.93
CA ALA A 184 -7.83 1.69 -36.80
C ALA A 184 -8.80 0.64 -36.22
N GLY A 185 -9.97 1.04 -35.72
CA GLY A 185 -10.88 0.17 -34.99
C GLY A 185 -10.42 -0.17 -33.56
N GLY A 186 -9.41 0.51 -33.05
CA GLY A 186 -8.75 0.28 -31.77
C GLY A 186 -7.22 0.24 -31.91
N LEU A 187 -6.52 0.60 -30.85
CA LEU A 187 -5.07 0.46 -30.74
C LEU A 187 -4.73 -0.89 -30.11
N ASN A 188 -3.65 -1.52 -30.56
CA ASN A 188 -3.02 -2.67 -29.92
C ASN A 188 -1.95 -2.21 -28.91
N GLY A 189 -1.45 -0.99 -29.07
CA GLY A 189 -0.49 -0.40 -28.15
C GLY A 189 -0.20 1.06 -28.51
N VAL A 190 0.59 1.71 -27.66
CA VAL A 190 1.02 3.11 -27.88
C VAL A 190 1.81 3.25 -29.19
N SER A 191 2.50 2.19 -29.62
CA SER A 191 3.34 2.20 -30.82
C SER A 191 2.59 2.46 -32.12
N ASP A 192 1.30 2.13 -32.16
CA ASP A 192 0.44 2.35 -33.34
C ASP A 192 0.31 3.85 -33.68
N LEU A 193 0.53 4.71 -32.70
CA LEU A 193 0.45 6.16 -32.85
C LEU A 193 1.70 6.76 -33.51
N TYR A 194 2.87 6.11 -33.45
CA TYR A 194 4.13 6.68 -33.94
C TYR A 194 4.14 6.95 -35.45
N LEU A 195 3.38 6.17 -36.21
CA LEU A 195 3.29 6.32 -37.68
C LEU A 195 2.31 7.42 -38.10
N HIS A 196 1.44 7.84 -37.19
CA HIS A 196 0.30 8.69 -37.51
C HIS A 196 0.39 10.07 -36.86
N LEU A 197 1.18 10.20 -35.79
CA LEU A 197 1.28 11.42 -35.00
C LEU A 197 2.72 11.92 -34.96
N ASP A 198 2.91 13.19 -35.30
CA ASP A 198 4.16 13.90 -35.08
C ASP A 198 4.07 14.73 -33.80
N LEU A 199 4.46 14.12 -32.67
CA LEU A 199 4.47 14.74 -31.35
C LEU A 199 5.92 15.01 -30.89
N PRO A 200 6.15 16.11 -30.15
CA PRO A 200 7.46 16.42 -29.62
C PRO A 200 7.92 15.33 -28.63
N PRO A 201 9.23 15.05 -28.51
CA PRO A 201 9.75 13.95 -27.68
C PRO A 201 9.23 13.93 -26.24
N GLY A 202 9.14 15.09 -25.59
CA GLY A 202 8.63 15.19 -24.21
C GLY A 202 7.15 14.82 -24.07
N ALA A 203 6.34 14.93 -25.14
CA ALA A 203 4.97 14.45 -25.12
C ALA A 203 4.92 12.92 -25.18
N TRP A 204 5.78 12.29 -25.98
CA TRP A 204 5.90 10.83 -26.02
C TRP A 204 6.34 10.23 -24.70
N ASP A 205 7.22 10.90 -23.95
CA ASP A 205 7.63 10.44 -22.61
C ASP A 205 6.44 10.40 -21.64
N ARG A 206 5.60 11.44 -21.66
CA ARG A 206 4.40 11.51 -20.80
C ARG A 206 3.33 10.52 -21.22
N ILE A 207 3.11 10.37 -22.54
CA ILE A 207 2.21 9.35 -23.08
C ILE A 207 2.71 7.96 -22.66
N ARG A 208 4.00 7.65 -22.76
CA ARG A 208 4.53 6.35 -22.34
C ARG A 208 4.42 6.11 -20.83
N ASP A 209 4.61 7.15 -20.01
CA ASP A 209 4.49 7.03 -18.55
C ASP A 209 3.04 6.88 -18.06
N ARG A 210 2.04 7.35 -18.81
CA ARG A 210 0.64 7.41 -18.34
C ARG A 210 -0.37 6.65 -19.19
N ALA A 211 -0.09 6.40 -20.45
CA ALA A 211 -0.98 5.63 -21.30
C ALA A 211 -0.98 4.14 -20.92
N ILE A 212 -2.16 3.56 -21.04
CA ILE A 212 -2.40 2.13 -21.19
C ILE A 212 -3.32 1.93 -22.39
N VAL A 213 -3.40 0.68 -22.86
CA VAL A 213 -4.27 0.29 -23.95
C VAL A 213 -4.95 -0.99 -23.53
N LEU A 214 -6.23 -0.91 -23.17
CA LEU A 214 -7.02 -2.09 -22.87
C LEU A 214 -7.46 -2.76 -24.17
N PRO A 215 -7.35 -4.11 -24.30
CA PRO A 215 -7.90 -4.83 -25.44
C PRO A 215 -9.41 -4.58 -25.51
N LYS A 216 -10.00 -4.55 -26.71
CA LYS A 216 -11.47 -4.41 -26.89
C LYS A 216 -12.20 -5.69 -26.54
#